data_AF-A0A7S0TFR3-F1
#
_entry.id   AF-A0A7S0TFR3-F1
#
_cell.length_a   1.000
_cell.length_b   1.000
_cell.length_c   1.000
_cell.angle_alpha   90.00
_cell.angle_beta   90.00
_cell.angle_gamma   90.00
#
_symmetry.space_group_name_H-M   'P 1'
#
loop_
_entity.id
_entity.type
_entity.pdbx_description
1 polymer ?
#
loop_
_entity_poly.entity_id
_entity_poly.type
_entity_poly.pdbx_seq_one_letter_code
_entity_poly.pdbx_strand_id
1 'polypeptide(L)'
;MTRPTKQEEGGSKLAAADDNKMASTIDRLGTDELVNIFEYLPPEDIMRTRLNKKMRDAAKKTFVPMTDFVVDSVIKYDAMAAMTTALPHLQQIGISYLHEEGHKYSDGD
;
A
#
# COMPACT_ATOMS: atom_id res chain seq x y z
N MET A 1 31.33 22.74 -56.69
CA MET A 1 31.23 23.26 -55.31
C MET A 1 30.36 22.32 -54.51
N THR A 2 30.90 21.92 -53.36
CA THR A 2 30.69 20.66 -52.65
C THR A 2 29.54 20.75 -51.65
N ARG A 3 28.66 19.72 -51.60
CA ARG A 3 27.72 19.51 -50.49
C ARG A 3 28.49 19.07 -49.24
N PRO A 4 28.20 19.60 -48.04
CA PRO A 4 28.61 18.95 -46.80
C PRO A 4 27.45 18.19 -46.17
N THR A 5 27.63 16.87 -46.10
CA THR A 5 26.96 15.92 -45.21
C THR A 5 27.58 16.04 -43.82
N LYS A 6 26.77 16.07 -42.75
CA LYS A 6 27.21 15.96 -41.34
C LYS A 6 26.25 14.96 -40.68
N GLN A 7 26.57 13.67 -40.76
CA GLN A 7 27.16 12.83 -39.71
C GLN A 7 26.43 12.93 -38.36
N GLU A 8 25.70 11.85 -38.08
CA GLU A 8 25.32 11.36 -36.75
C GLU A 8 26.55 11.20 -35.86
N GLU A 9 26.42 11.59 -34.60
CA GLU A 9 26.79 10.80 -33.42
C GLU A 9 26.49 11.67 -32.20
N GLY A 10 25.72 11.15 -31.25
CA GLY A 10 25.33 11.98 -30.11
C GLY A 10 24.48 11.30 -29.07
N GLY A 11 24.90 10.11 -28.63
CA GLY A 11 24.64 9.62 -27.28
C GLY A 11 23.19 9.34 -26.94
N SER A 12 22.86 8.05 -26.89
CA SER A 12 21.74 7.53 -26.10
C SER A 12 21.87 8.02 -24.64
N LYS A 13 21.24 9.15 -24.34
CA LYS A 13 21.03 9.62 -22.98
C LYS A 13 20.00 8.68 -22.36
N LEU A 14 20.50 7.63 -21.71
CA LEU A 14 19.72 6.81 -20.77
C LEU A 14 19.03 7.79 -19.82
N ALA A 15 17.72 7.95 -20.02
CA ALA A 15 16.91 8.83 -19.21
C ALA A 15 16.83 8.22 -17.81
N ALA A 16 17.62 8.75 -16.89
CA ALA A 16 17.34 8.68 -15.46
C ALA A 16 16.09 9.51 -15.19
N ALA A 17 14.91 8.95 -15.50
CA ALA A 17 13.63 9.57 -15.24
C ALA A 17 12.56 8.48 -15.25
N ASP A 18 12.38 7.78 -14.13
CA ASP A 18 11.21 6.91 -13.99
C ASP A 18 10.48 7.11 -12.65
N ASP A 19 11.20 7.39 -11.57
CA ASP A 19 10.57 7.58 -10.25
C ASP A 19 9.67 8.83 -10.18
N ASN A 20 10.08 9.93 -10.82
CA ASN A 20 9.31 11.19 -10.79
C ASN A 20 8.05 11.15 -11.69
N LYS A 21 8.02 10.23 -12.67
CA LYS A 21 6.89 10.07 -13.58
C LYS A 21 5.72 9.35 -12.90
N MET A 22 6.02 8.36 -12.06
CA MET A 22 4.98 7.67 -11.28
C MET A 22 4.35 8.60 -10.22
N ALA A 23 5.17 9.35 -9.47
CA ALA A 23 4.67 10.30 -8.47
C ALA A 23 3.74 11.36 -9.08
N SER A 24 4.09 11.91 -10.24
CA SER A 24 3.26 12.86 -10.97
C SER A 24 2.00 12.24 -11.58
N THR A 25 2.00 10.93 -11.85
CA THR A 25 0.80 10.22 -12.32
C THR A 25 -0.19 9.99 -11.18
N ILE A 26 0.27 9.60 -9.99
CA ILE A 26 -0.59 9.39 -8.82
C ILE A 26 -1.25 10.70 -8.37
N ASP A 27 -0.55 11.83 -8.44
CA ASP A 27 -1.13 13.13 -8.07
C ASP A 27 -2.30 13.52 -8.97
N ARG A 28 -2.26 13.10 -10.25
CA ARG A 28 -3.32 13.34 -11.24
C ARG A 28 -4.56 12.46 -11.03
N LEU A 29 -4.45 11.32 -10.36
CA LEU A 29 -5.57 10.40 -10.13
C LEU A 29 -6.60 11.02 -9.20
N GLY A 30 -7.89 10.98 -9.52
CA GLY A 30 -8.96 11.39 -8.62
C GLY A 30 -9.06 10.52 -7.36
N THR A 31 -9.80 11.00 -6.34
CA THR A 31 -10.03 10.21 -5.12
C THR A 31 -10.72 8.88 -5.42
N ASP A 32 -11.65 8.86 -6.38
CA ASP A 32 -12.41 7.66 -6.75
C ASP A 32 -11.53 6.64 -7.52
N GLU A 33 -10.60 7.13 -8.36
CA GLU A 33 -9.62 6.27 -9.02
C GLU A 33 -8.66 5.65 -8.00
N LEU A 34 -8.24 6.41 -6.99
CA LEU A 34 -7.42 5.89 -5.89
C LEU A 34 -8.17 4.85 -5.06
N VAL A 35 -9.46 5.04 -4.81
CA VAL A 35 -10.31 4.04 -4.13
C VAL A 35 -10.32 2.73 -4.90
N ASN A 36 -10.54 2.79 -6.22
CA ASN A 36 -10.53 1.60 -7.07
C ASN A 36 -9.17 0.89 -7.07
N ILE A 37 -8.06 1.65 -7.04
CA ILE A 37 -6.72 1.04 -6.94
C ILE A 37 -6.52 0.36 -5.59
N PHE A 38 -6.93 1.03 -4.50
CA PHE A 38 -6.76 0.50 -3.16
C PHE A 38 -7.60 -0.75 -2.89
N GLU A 39 -8.72 -0.93 -3.57
CA GLU A 39 -9.52 -2.16 -3.47
C GLU A 39 -8.74 -3.42 -3.89
N TYR A 40 -7.70 -3.29 -4.71
CA TYR A 40 -6.84 -4.42 -5.10
C TYR A 40 -5.56 -4.56 -4.27
N LEU A 41 -5.37 -3.70 -3.27
CA LEU A 41 -4.18 -3.72 -2.42
C LEU A 41 -4.47 -4.42 -1.08
N PRO A 42 -3.48 -5.15 -0.53
CA PRO A 42 -3.58 -5.63 0.85
C PRO A 42 -3.56 -4.44 1.82
N PRO A 43 -4.17 -4.55 3.01
CA PRO A 43 -4.26 -3.45 3.97
C PRO A 43 -2.90 -2.86 4.33
N GLU A 44 -1.85 -3.67 4.41
CA GLU A 44 -0.49 -3.23 4.71
C GLU A 44 0.03 -2.24 3.65
N ASP A 45 -0.27 -2.50 2.38
CA ASP A 45 0.14 -1.62 1.28
C ASP A 45 -0.72 -0.36 1.22
N ILE A 46 -2.03 -0.48 1.51
CA ILE A 46 -2.89 0.70 1.69
C ILE A 46 -2.32 1.58 2.83
N MET A 47 -1.85 0.98 3.92
CA MET A 47 -1.27 1.72 5.03
C MET A 47 0.03 2.44 4.64
N ARG A 48 0.92 1.78 3.89
CA ARG A 48 2.17 2.35 3.40
C ARG A 48 1.95 3.50 2.42
N THR A 49 0.90 3.41 1.61
CA THR A 49 0.60 4.36 0.53
C THR A 49 -0.11 5.63 1.00
N ARG A 50 -0.54 5.72 2.26
CA ARG A 50 -1.22 6.89 2.88
C ARG A 50 -0.30 8.11 3.13
N LEU A 51 0.56 8.45 2.17
CA LEU A 51 1.60 9.48 2.26
C LEU A 51 1.05 10.91 2.22
N ASN A 52 -0.08 11.14 1.51
CA ASN A 52 -0.68 12.46 1.36
C ASN A 52 -2.15 12.48 1.82
N LYS A 53 -2.74 13.68 1.94
CA LYS A 53 -4.14 13.84 2.40
C LYS A 53 -5.13 13.12 1.48
N LYS A 54 -4.91 13.20 0.16
CA LYS A 54 -5.78 12.61 -0.86
C LYS A 54 -5.84 11.09 -0.77
N MET A 55 -4.68 10.45 -0.66
CA MET A 55 -4.55 9.00 -0.44
C MET A 55 -5.13 8.59 0.92
N ARG A 56 -4.97 9.39 1.97
CA ARG A 56 -5.64 9.11 3.26
C ARG A 56 -7.16 9.15 3.16
N ASP A 57 -7.71 10.09 2.41
CA ASP A 57 -9.16 10.22 2.23
C ASP A 57 -9.72 9.11 1.33
N ALA A 58 -8.97 8.71 0.29
CA ALA A 58 -9.31 7.54 -0.53
C ALA A 58 -9.27 6.23 0.29
N ALA A 59 -8.22 6.02 1.10
CA ALA A 59 -8.07 4.83 1.94
C ALA A 59 -9.23 4.68 2.94
N LYS A 60 -9.76 5.78 3.47
CA LYS A 60 -10.93 5.75 4.37
C LYS A 60 -12.23 5.31 3.68
N LYS A 61 -12.36 5.58 2.38
CA LYS A 61 -13.54 5.21 1.58
C LYS A 61 -13.42 3.83 0.96
N THR A 62 -12.21 3.32 0.83
CA THR A 62 -11.92 2.04 0.19
C THR A 62 -12.58 0.90 0.96
N PHE A 63 -13.21 -0.01 0.22
CA PHE A 63 -13.62 -1.29 0.74
C PHE A 63 -12.39 -2.21 0.74
N VAL A 64 -11.88 -2.54 1.93
CA VAL A 64 -10.65 -3.31 2.02
C VAL A 64 -10.99 -4.80 1.89
N PRO A 65 -10.32 -5.55 1.00
CA PRO A 65 -10.52 -6.99 0.90
C PRO A 65 -10.32 -7.68 2.24
N MET A 66 -11.10 -8.73 2.47
CA MET A 66 -10.91 -9.60 3.63
C MET A 66 -9.54 -10.28 3.52
N THR A 67 -8.80 -10.28 4.62
CA THR A 67 -7.38 -10.64 4.68
C THR A 67 -7.15 -11.45 5.95
N ASP A 68 -6.49 -12.59 5.80
CA ASP A 68 -6.10 -13.43 6.93
C ASP A 68 -4.98 -12.74 7.73
N PHE A 69 -5.33 -12.16 8.88
CA PHE A 69 -4.38 -11.50 9.77
C PHE A 69 -4.27 -12.27 11.09
N VAL A 70 -3.14 -12.96 11.30
CA VAL A 70 -2.86 -13.74 12.51
C VAL A 70 -2.20 -12.88 13.58
N VAL A 71 -2.82 -12.79 14.76
CA VAL A 71 -2.34 -12.01 15.91
C VAL A 71 -1.70 -12.94 16.94
N ASP A 72 -0.40 -13.19 16.80
CA ASP A 72 0.38 -14.06 17.72
C ASP A 72 1.29 -13.26 18.67
N SER A 73 1.27 -11.93 18.59
CA SER A 73 2.17 -11.05 19.34
C SER A 73 1.55 -9.68 19.55
N VAL A 74 2.00 -8.99 20.61
CA VAL A 74 1.57 -7.62 20.94
C VAL A 74 1.85 -6.65 19.79
N ILE A 75 2.98 -6.82 19.10
CA ILE A 75 3.34 -6.00 17.94
C ILE A 75 2.30 -6.14 16.81
N LYS A 76 1.84 -7.36 16.54
CA LYS A 76 0.80 -7.59 15.53
C LYS A 76 -0.56 -7.05 15.97
N TYR A 77 -0.86 -7.11 17.27
CA TYR A 77 -2.05 -6.48 17.83
C TYR A 77 -2.02 -4.96 17.64
N ASP A 78 -0.91 -4.30 17.95
CA ASP A 78 -0.75 -2.85 17.76
C ASP A 78 -0.85 -2.47 16.27
N ALA A 79 -0.26 -3.28 15.39
CA ALA A 79 -0.38 -3.09 13.95
C ALA A 79 -1.84 -3.19 13.49
N MET A 80 -2.57 -4.21 13.95
CA MET A 80 -4.00 -4.38 13.68
C MET A 80 -4.84 -3.21 14.22
N ALA A 81 -4.57 -2.75 15.43
CA ALA A 81 -5.24 -1.59 16.01
C ALA A 81 -5.00 -0.30 15.19
N ALA A 82 -3.77 -0.11 14.69
CA ALA A 82 -3.44 1.01 13.81
C ALA A 82 -4.16 0.90 12.45
N MET A 83 -4.24 -0.31 11.88
CA MET A 83 -4.94 -0.56 10.62
C MET A 83 -6.43 -0.32 10.72
N THR A 84 -7.10 -0.84 11.75
CA THR A 84 -8.55 -0.66 11.97
C THR A 84 -8.92 0.80 12.21
N THR A 85 -8.06 1.57 12.87
CA THR A 85 -8.26 3.02 13.05
C THR A 85 -8.11 3.78 11.72
N ALA A 86 -7.21 3.32 10.87
CA ALA A 86 -6.88 3.97 9.61
C ALA A 86 -7.84 3.61 8.46
N LEU A 87 -8.38 2.41 8.48
CA LEU A 87 -9.21 1.77 7.46
C LEU A 87 -10.54 1.34 8.10
N PRO A 88 -11.52 2.26 8.21
CA PRO A 88 -12.77 1.99 8.92
C PRO A 88 -13.65 0.92 8.25
N HIS A 89 -13.38 0.60 6.98
CA HIS A 89 -14.05 -0.47 6.23
C HIS A 89 -13.19 -1.74 6.12
N LEU A 90 -12.21 -1.93 7.01
CA LEU A 90 -11.50 -3.20 7.13
C LEU A 90 -12.49 -4.25 7.65
N GLN A 91 -13.18 -4.91 6.72
CA GLN A 91 -14.23 -5.86 7.05
C GLN A 91 -13.63 -7.09 7.72
N GLN A 92 -14.03 -7.28 8.98
CA GLN A 92 -13.92 -8.50 9.77
C GLN A 92 -12.54 -9.17 9.72
N ILE A 93 -11.71 -8.82 10.71
CA ILE A 93 -10.60 -9.67 11.10
C ILE A 93 -11.22 -11.01 11.51
N GLY A 94 -11.10 -12.02 10.64
CA GLY A 94 -11.45 -13.37 10.97
C GLY A 94 -10.50 -13.85 12.06
N ILE A 95 -11.00 -14.07 13.27
CA ILE A 95 -10.24 -14.76 14.31
C ILE A 95 -10.23 -16.24 13.91
N SER A 96 -9.33 -16.61 13.01
CA SER A 96 -9.17 -17.99 12.56
C SER A 96 -8.19 -18.74 13.47
N TYR A 97 -8.60 -19.92 13.91
CA TYR A 97 -7.81 -20.94 14.62
C TYR A 97 -6.96 -20.42 15.79
N LEU A 98 -7.60 -20.29 16.97
CA LEU A 98 -6.88 -20.45 18.23
C LEU A 98 -6.33 -21.88 18.24
N HIS A 99 -5.04 -22.05 17.98
CA HIS A 99 -4.41 -23.36 17.89
C HIS A 99 -4.71 -24.15 19.18
N GLU A 100 -5.33 -25.32 19.04
CA GLU A 100 -5.69 -26.21 20.16
C GLU A 100 -4.45 -26.85 20.85
N GLU A 101 -3.23 -26.48 20.45
CA GLU A 101 -2.01 -26.90 21.14
C GLU A 101 -1.69 -25.98 22.30
N GLY A 102 -2.41 -26.19 23.41
CA GLY A 102 -1.87 -26.02 24.76
C GLY A 102 -1.29 -24.63 25.07
N HIS A 103 -2.08 -23.56 24.92
CA HIS A 103 -1.77 -22.31 25.60
C HIS A 103 -1.96 -22.50 27.10
N LYS A 104 -0.89 -22.94 27.77
CA LYS A 104 -0.76 -22.97 29.21
C LYS A 104 -0.81 -21.53 29.72
N TYR A 105 -1.99 -21.05 30.08
CA TYR A 105 -2.11 -19.86 30.90
C TYR A 105 -1.36 -20.16 32.21
N SER A 106 -0.27 -19.43 32.45
CA SER A 106 0.33 -19.40 33.77
C SER A 106 -0.58 -18.51 34.61
N ASP A 107 -1.34 -19.10 35.52
CA ASP A 107 -2.00 -18.38 36.61
C ASP A 107 -0.90 -17.75 37.46
N GLY A 108 -0.52 -16.52 37.12
CA GLY A 108 0.48 -15.75 37.82
C GLY A 108 -0.18 -14.76 38.76
N ASP A 109 -0.16 -15.13 40.05
CA ASP A 109 -0.27 -14.36 41.31
C ASP A 109 -1.43 -13.36 41.53
#